data_AF-A0AAW1DLD9-F1
#
_entry.id   AF-A0AAW1DLD9-F1
#
_cell.length_a   1.000
_cell.length_b   1.000
_cell.length_c   1.000
_cell.angle_alpha   90.00
_cell.angle_beta   90.00
_cell.angle_gamma   90.00
#
_symmetry.space_group_name_H-M   'P 1'
#
loop_
_entity.id
_entity.type
_entity.pdbx_description
1 polymer ?
#
loop_
_entity_poly.entity_id
_entity_poly.type
_entity_poly.pdbx_seq_one_letter_code
_entity_poly.pdbx_strand_id
1 'polypeptide(L)'
;MMSILQALTLKQIPKLTIRNQKCWSNCTYQDERLRIIEDAVEYEIKFSSRKSQEEFAIIIHLLGKIYLLLTTQKTCTKRELYYQNVELVGNQKRIDSAIDKISCLLKVPPWELGVLATSKGLIAGPLTIITDSNSVTDCSVQGGTLIPQDVGYEMHLETEAKFILLIEKDTIFQKLLDENFIERNGPCLMITGKGVPDMNTRVLVKCLHERLSLPIFMIADADPYGIEIMSIYRFGSMNLSHLADILAVPSILWIGVHPSDLTELKPETEALSEIDLRRTRSLVTRPYMADNKELLKQVNLLLELKVKCKIENIGNISTTYLTNLYIPMKILTKQFI
;
A
#
# COMPACT_ATOMS: atom_id res chain seq x y z
N MET A 1 -17.09 12.07 -18.52
CA MET A 1 -18.09 11.57 -19.50
C MET A 1 -18.65 12.70 -20.36
N MET A 2 -19.06 13.84 -19.79
CA MET A 2 -19.58 14.99 -20.56
C MET A 2 -18.63 15.51 -21.64
N SER A 3 -17.31 15.56 -21.39
CA SER A 3 -16.32 15.98 -22.39
C SER A 3 -16.25 15.05 -23.61
N ILE A 4 -16.40 13.74 -23.42
CA ILE A 4 -16.42 12.76 -24.51
C ILE A 4 -17.74 12.88 -25.28
N LEU A 5 -18.87 13.01 -24.58
CA LEU A 5 -20.18 13.20 -25.20
C LEU A 5 -20.20 14.49 -26.03
N GLN A 6 -19.66 15.59 -25.50
CA GLN A 6 -19.50 16.85 -26.23
C GLN A 6 -18.63 16.68 -27.48
N ALA A 7 -17.49 15.98 -27.39
CA ALA A 7 -16.65 15.70 -28.56
C ALA A 7 -17.42 14.93 -29.64
N LEU A 8 -18.19 13.91 -29.26
CA LEU A 8 -19.04 13.15 -30.19
C LEU A 8 -20.13 14.02 -30.82
N THR A 9 -20.83 14.85 -30.04
CA THR A 9 -21.84 15.79 -30.53
C THR A 9 -21.25 16.79 -31.53
N LEU A 10 -20.02 17.25 -31.28
CA LEU A 10 -19.27 18.16 -32.15
C LEU A 10 -18.55 17.46 -33.31
N LYS A 11 -18.74 16.15 -33.50
CA LYS A 11 -18.05 15.32 -34.52
C LYS A 11 -16.52 15.38 -34.43
N GLN A 12 -15.99 15.62 -33.24
CA GLN A 12 -14.56 15.60 -32.94
C GLN A 12 -14.13 14.19 -32.48
N ILE A 13 -12.86 13.87 -32.69
CA ILE A 13 -12.31 12.59 -32.25
C ILE A 13 -12.31 12.55 -30.71
N PRO A 14 -12.97 11.57 -30.08
CA PRO A 14 -13.02 11.49 -28.64
C PRO A 14 -11.64 11.16 -28.07
N LYS A 15 -11.28 11.85 -26.99
CA LYS A 15 -10.01 11.70 -26.28
C LYS A 15 -10.22 11.82 -24.78
N LEU A 16 -9.34 11.17 -24.03
CA LEU A 16 -9.24 11.29 -22.59
C LEU A 16 -7.88 11.90 -22.26
N THR A 17 -7.89 12.99 -21.51
CA THR A 17 -6.67 13.59 -20.97
C THR A 17 -6.47 13.08 -19.55
N ILE A 18 -5.34 12.43 -19.30
CA ILE A 18 -5.04 11.82 -18.00
C ILE A 18 -3.68 12.30 -17.54
N ARG A 19 -3.57 12.63 -16.24
CA ARG A 19 -2.30 12.97 -15.62
C ARG A 19 -1.38 11.75 -15.59
N ASN A 20 -0.10 11.94 -15.91
CA ASN A 20 0.86 10.84 -15.94
C ASN A 20 1.31 10.45 -14.52
N GLN A 21 0.71 9.38 -13.98
CA GLN A 21 1.04 8.81 -12.67
C GLN A 21 2.17 7.77 -12.71
N LYS A 22 2.96 7.72 -13.79
CA LYS A 22 4.08 6.78 -13.95
C LYS A 22 5.44 7.46 -13.89
N CYS A 23 5.49 8.73 -13.48
CA CYS A 23 6.72 9.51 -13.42
C CYS A 23 6.84 10.22 -12.07
N TRP A 24 7.97 10.02 -11.39
CA TRP A 24 8.28 10.70 -10.13
C TRP A 24 8.37 12.22 -10.27
N SER A 25 8.68 12.75 -11.46
CA SER A 25 8.67 14.19 -11.71
C SER A 25 7.28 14.82 -11.59
N ASN A 26 6.22 14.02 -11.65
CA ASN A 26 4.84 14.49 -11.47
C ASN A 26 4.34 14.33 -10.03
N CYS A 27 5.22 13.93 -9.11
CA CYS A 27 4.91 13.82 -7.70
C CYS A 27 5.79 14.78 -6.92
N THR A 28 5.18 15.49 -5.98
CA THR A 28 5.87 16.26 -4.95
C THR A 28 5.68 15.59 -3.60
N TYR A 29 6.54 15.92 -2.65
CA TYR A 29 6.35 15.57 -1.25
C TYR A 29 5.93 16.82 -0.48
N GLN A 30 4.73 16.78 0.09
CA GLN A 30 4.12 17.91 0.80
C GLN A 30 3.21 17.36 1.90
N ASP A 31 3.16 18.02 3.05
CA ASP A 31 2.43 17.58 4.24
C ASP A 31 2.75 16.12 4.62
N GLU A 32 4.04 15.80 4.52
CA GLU A 32 4.61 14.49 4.81
C GLU A 32 4.07 13.34 3.92
N ARG A 33 3.45 13.65 2.78
CA ARG A 33 2.84 12.67 1.86
C ARG A 33 3.19 12.97 0.41
N LEU A 34 3.10 11.95 -0.44
CA LEU A 34 3.19 12.13 -1.89
C LEU A 34 1.91 12.77 -2.42
N ARG A 35 2.05 13.87 -3.17
CA ARG A 35 0.95 14.51 -3.89
C ARG A 35 1.27 14.57 -5.37
N ILE A 36 0.23 14.47 -6.20
CA ILE A 36 0.36 14.78 -7.62
C ILE A 36 0.45 16.30 -7.79
N ILE A 37 1.43 16.79 -8.55
CA ILE A 37 1.56 18.23 -8.81
C ILE A 37 0.41 18.73 -9.69
N GLU A 38 0.05 20.02 -9.57
CA GLU A 38 -1.07 20.59 -10.33
C GLU A 38 -0.80 20.57 -11.84
N ASP A 39 0.42 20.95 -12.24
CA ASP A 39 0.91 20.96 -13.63
C ASP A 39 1.52 19.62 -14.06
N ALA A 40 1.02 18.51 -13.50
CA ALA A 40 1.54 17.18 -13.83
C ALA A 40 1.40 16.93 -15.32
N VAL A 41 2.47 16.43 -15.96
CA VAL A 41 2.45 16.15 -17.40
C VAL A 41 1.26 15.26 -17.73
N GLU A 42 0.38 15.75 -18.60
CA GLU A 42 -0.79 15.02 -19.07
C GLU A 42 -0.47 14.30 -20.38
N TYR A 43 -1.16 13.20 -20.63
CA TYR A 43 -1.12 12.52 -21.92
C TYR A 43 -2.54 12.19 -22.38
N GLU A 44 -2.69 12.16 -23.70
CA GLU A 44 -3.97 11.93 -24.34
C GLU A 44 -4.10 10.46 -24.75
N ILE A 45 -5.15 9.81 -24.26
CA ILE A 45 -5.60 8.51 -24.75
C ILE A 45 -6.65 8.77 -25.82
N LYS A 46 -6.29 8.49 -27.08
CA LYS A 46 -7.13 8.77 -28.25
C LYS A 46 -7.70 7.49 -28.82
N PHE A 47 -8.98 7.51 -29.18
CA PHE A 47 -9.59 6.39 -29.90
C PHE A 47 -8.98 6.17 -31.29
N SER A 48 -8.57 7.24 -31.98
CA SER A 48 -8.01 7.18 -33.34
C SER A 48 -6.57 6.64 -33.40
N SER A 49 -5.86 6.58 -32.28
CA SER A 49 -4.46 6.15 -32.23
C SER A 49 -4.40 4.65 -31.95
N ARG A 50 -3.77 3.88 -32.87
CA ARG A 50 -3.57 2.43 -32.70
C ARG A 50 -2.90 2.06 -31.37
N LYS A 51 -2.02 2.92 -30.85
CA LYS A 51 -1.32 2.67 -29.57
C LYS A 51 -2.22 2.77 -28.34
N SER A 52 -3.28 3.58 -28.40
CA SER A 52 -4.15 3.89 -27.25
C SER A 52 -5.60 3.46 -27.44
N GLN A 53 -5.96 2.93 -28.62
CA GLN A 53 -7.33 2.56 -28.96
C GLN A 53 -7.90 1.48 -28.04
N GLU A 54 -7.14 0.41 -27.78
CA GLU A 54 -7.57 -0.66 -26.86
C GLU A 54 -7.81 -0.11 -25.45
N GLU A 55 -6.85 0.66 -24.94
CA GLU A 55 -6.94 1.27 -23.62
C GLU A 55 -8.11 2.24 -23.50
N PHE A 56 -8.35 3.05 -24.54
CA PHE A 56 -9.51 3.92 -24.63
C PHE A 56 -10.81 3.11 -24.53
N ALA A 57 -10.93 2.04 -25.31
CA ALA A 57 -12.11 1.19 -25.33
C ALA A 57 -12.37 0.55 -23.95
N ILE A 58 -11.33 0.05 -23.28
CA ILE A 58 -11.41 -0.52 -21.93
C ILE A 58 -11.91 0.54 -20.93
N ILE A 59 -11.33 1.75 -20.94
CA ILE A 59 -11.74 2.82 -20.01
C ILE A 59 -13.20 3.21 -20.23
N ILE A 60 -13.63 3.39 -21.48
CA ILE A 60 -15.03 3.72 -21.78
C ILE A 60 -15.97 2.60 -21.35
N HIS A 61 -15.62 1.34 -21.63
CA HIS A 61 -16.40 0.19 -21.20
C HIS A 61 -16.56 0.16 -19.67
N LEU A 62 -15.46 0.33 -18.94
CA LEU A 62 -15.47 0.33 -17.48
C LEU A 62 -16.24 1.52 -16.90
N LEU A 63 -16.17 2.71 -17.51
CA LEU A 63 -17.01 3.84 -17.11
C LEU A 63 -18.50 3.53 -17.26
N GLY A 64 -18.90 2.82 -18.32
CA GLY A 64 -20.27 2.35 -18.49
C GLY A 64 -20.69 1.33 -17.42
N LYS A 65 -19.80 0.40 -17.07
CA LYS A 65 -20.03 -0.56 -15.98
C LYS A 65 -20.14 0.12 -14.62
N ILE A 66 -19.24 1.06 -14.32
CA ILE A 66 -19.27 1.87 -13.09
C ILE A 66 -20.58 2.65 -12.99
N TYR A 67 -21.02 3.28 -14.09
CA TYR A 67 -22.31 3.96 -14.11
C TYR A 67 -23.48 3.02 -13.75
N LEU A 68 -23.49 1.80 -14.30
CA LEU A 68 -24.49 0.80 -13.96
C LEU A 68 -24.42 0.37 -12.49
N LEU A 69 -23.22 0.15 -11.94
CA LEU A 69 -23.03 -0.20 -10.53
C LEU A 69 -23.61 0.88 -9.60
N LEU A 70 -23.26 2.15 -9.86
CA LEU A 70 -23.72 3.27 -9.06
C LEU A 70 -25.24 3.46 -9.14
N THR A 71 -25.81 3.42 -10.35
CA THR A 71 -27.26 3.57 -10.55
C THR A 71 -28.08 2.41 -9.98
N THR A 72 -27.49 1.22 -9.84
CA THR A 72 -28.16 0.05 -9.26
C THR A 72 -27.78 -0.20 -7.80
N GLN A 73 -26.94 0.66 -7.20
CA GLN A 73 -26.39 0.50 -5.85
C GLN A 73 -25.72 -0.87 -5.63
N LYS A 74 -25.03 -1.36 -6.67
CA LYS A 74 -24.29 -2.63 -6.63
C LYS A 74 -22.79 -2.37 -6.58
N THR A 75 -22.07 -3.33 -6.02
CA THR A 75 -20.61 -3.36 -6.03
C THR A 75 -20.11 -4.58 -6.80
N CYS A 76 -18.87 -4.53 -7.25
CA CYS A 76 -18.18 -5.68 -7.82
C CYS A 76 -16.69 -5.63 -7.49
N THR A 77 -16.03 -6.79 -7.49
CA THR A 77 -14.58 -6.84 -7.30
C THR A 77 -13.82 -6.59 -8.60
N LYS A 78 -12.56 -6.12 -8.50
CA LYS A 78 -11.67 -6.01 -9.68
C LYS A 78 -11.53 -7.33 -10.45
N ARG A 79 -11.58 -8.47 -9.75
CA ARG A 79 -11.52 -9.81 -10.37
C ARG A 79 -12.81 -10.14 -11.12
N GLU A 80 -13.98 -9.84 -10.57
CA GLU A 80 -15.25 -10.00 -11.30
C GLU A 80 -15.28 -9.16 -12.56
N LEU A 81 -14.83 -7.90 -12.51
CA LEU A 81 -14.70 -7.06 -13.70
C LEU A 81 -13.79 -7.68 -14.75
N TYR A 82 -12.69 -8.30 -14.33
CA TYR A 82 -11.81 -9.03 -15.24
C TYR A 82 -12.52 -10.24 -15.86
N TYR A 83 -13.18 -11.09 -15.06
CA TYR A 83 -13.86 -12.28 -15.55
C TYR A 83 -15.02 -11.98 -16.49
N GLN A 84 -15.74 -10.88 -16.27
CA GLN A 84 -16.81 -10.42 -17.17
C GLN A 84 -16.27 -9.90 -18.53
N ASN A 85 -14.97 -9.63 -18.64
CA ASN A 85 -14.37 -8.93 -19.78
C ASN A 85 -13.07 -9.59 -20.28
N VAL A 86 -12.89 -10.90 -20.05
CA VAL A 86 -11.63 -11.61 -20.38
C VAL A 86 -11.28 -11.46 -21.86
N GLU A 87 -12.27 -11.58 -22.75
CA GLU A 87 -12.06 -11.48 -24.21
C GLU A 87 -11.59 -10.08 -24.64
N LEU A 88 -12.15 -9.03 -24.02
CA LEU A 88 -11.81 -7.64 -24.33
C LEU A 88 -10.45 -7.24 -23.74
N VAL A 89 -10.13 -7.76 -22.56
CA VAL A 89 -9.05 -7.21 -21.73
C VAL A 89 -7.80 -8.09 -21.74
N GLY A 90 -7.96 -9.42 -21.75
CA GLY A 90 -6.89 -10.41 -21.80
C GLY A 90 -5.99 -10.52 -20.56
N ASN A 91 -5.75 -9.41 -19.83
CA ASN A 91 -4.88 -9.39 -18.66
C ASN A 91 -5.46 -8.50 -17.54
N GLN A 92 -5.58 -9.04 -16.33
CA GLN A 92 -6.08 -8.32 -15.16
C GLN A 92 -5.36 -6.99 -14.90
N LYS A 93 -4.06 -6.88 -15.20
CA LYS A 93 -3.28 -5.63 -15.05
C LYS A 93 -3.85 -4.48 -15.88
N ARG A 94 -4.53 -4.76 -17.00
CA ARG A 94 -5.19 -3.74 -17.82
C ARG A 94 -6.46 -3.22 -17.15
N ILE A 95 -7.23 -4.07 -16.45
CA ILE A 95 -8.34 -3.61 -15.58
C ILE A 95 -7.78 -2.74 -14.46
N ASP A 96 -6.76 -3.21 -13.74
CA ASP A 96 -6.19 -2.48 -12.61
C ASP A 96 -5.72 -1.09 -13.05
N SER A 97 -4.94 -1.03 -14.14
CA SER A 97 -4.47 0.25 -14.68
C SER A 97 -5.60 1.15 -15.17
N ALA A 98 -6.68 0.60 -15.74
CA ALA A 98 -7.81 1.40 -16.21
C ALA A 98 -8.62 1.97 -15.03
N ILE A 99 -8.85 1.17 -13.99
CA ILE A 99 -9.52 1.62 -12.75
C ILE A 99 -8.69 2.70 -12.04
N ASP A 100 -7.37 2.53 -11.92
CA ASP A 100 -6.51 3.54 -11.30
C ASP A 100 -6.55 4.86 -12.08
N LYS A 101 -6.57 4.79 -13.42
CA LYS A 101 -6.74 5.97 -14.30
C LYS A 101 -8.10 6.63 -14.16
N ILE A 102 -9.19 5.85 -14.08
CA ILE A 102 -10.54 6.38 -13.86
C ILE A 102 -10.62 7.05 -12.48
N SER A 103 -10.06 6.41 -11.45
CA SER A 103 -9.95 6.97 -10.10
C SER A 103 -9.18 8.30 -10.12
N CYS A 104 -8.05 8.37 -10.83
CA CYS A 104 -7.30 9.62 -10.99
C CYS A 104 -8.10 10.69 -11.74
N LEU A 105 -8.78 10.32 -12.83
CA LEU A 105 -9.56 11.23 -13.67
C LEU A 105 -10.72 11.86 -12.90
N LEU A 106 -11.39 11.06 -12.07
CA LEU A 106 -12.55 11.47 -11.28
C LEU A 106 -12.17 12.00 -9.89
N LYS A 107 -10.91 11.84 -9.47
CA LYS A 107 -10.38 12.19 -8.15
C LYS A 107 -11.15 11.53 -7.00
N VAL A 108 -11.61 10.29 -7.20
CA VAL A 108 -12.31 9.50 -6.20
C VAL A 108 -11.67 8.13 -6.07
N PRO A 109 -11.70 7.51 -4.88
CA PRO A 109 -11.19 6.17 -4.69
C PRO A 109 -12.04 5.11 -5.43
N PRO A 110 -11.47 3.92 -5.73
CA PRO A 110 -12.19 2.88 -6.47
C PRO A 110 -13.49 2.38 -5.80
N TRP A 111 -13.57 2.36 -4.47
CA TRP A 111 -14.77 1.90 -3.77
C TRP A 111 -15.96 2.84 -3.97
N GLU A 112 -15.73 4.15 -4.12
CA GLU A 112 -16.77 5.11 -4.51
C GLU A 112 -17.25 4.95 -5.96
N LEU A 113 -16.52 4.18 -6.78
CA LEU A 113 -16.93 3.77 -8.12
C LEU A 113 -17.72 2.45 -8.13
N GLY A 114 -18.02 1.89 -6.95
CA GLY A 114 -18.61 0.55 -6.81
C GLY A 114 -17.63 -0.58 -7.13
N VAL A 115 -16.32 -0.31 -7.17
CA VAL A 115 -15.28 -1.29 -7.49
C VAL A 115 -14.43 -1.59 -6.25
N LEU A 116 -14.67 -2.76 -5.66
CA LEU A 116 -14.02 -3.20 -4.44
C LEU A 116 -12.66 -3.86 -4.73
N ALA A 117 -11.70 -3.61 -3.83
CA ALA A 117 -10.44 -4.34 -3.82
C ALA A 117 -10.62 -5.69 -3.14
N THR A 118 -9.90 -6.70 -3.61
CA THR A 118 -9.83 -7.98 -2.92
C THR A 118 -8.84 -7.87 -1.77
N SER A 119 -9.33 -7.99 -0.53
CA SER A 119 -8.48 -8.07 0.66
C SER A 119 -7.59 -9.30 0.61
N LYS A 120 -6.32 -9.13 0.95
CA LYS A 120 -5.37 -10.22 1.22
C LYS A 120 -4.65 -10.05 2.56
N GLY A 121 -4.68 -8.85 3.13
CA GLY A 121 -4.05 -8.58 4.42
C GLY A 121 -4.74 -9.28 5.58
N LEU A 122 -3.97 -9.55 6.63
CA LEU A 122 -4.43 -10.16 7.88
C LEU A 122 -4.25 -9.18 9.03
N ILE A 123 -5.12 -9.30 10.04
CA ILE A 123 -5.04 -8.57 11.30
C ILE A 123 -5.23 -9.54 12.48
N ALA A 124 -4.50 -9.32 13.57
CA ALA A 124 -4.62 -10.11 14.78
C ALA A 124 -4.46 -9.21 16.02
N GLY A 125 -5.24 -9.46 17.06
CA GLY A 125 -5.17 -8.75 18.35
C GLY A 125 -6.54 -8.34 18.86
N PRO A 126 -6.60 -7.69 20.03
CA PRO A 126 -7.86 -7.36 20.71
C PRO A 126 -8.58 -6.22 19.98
N LEU A 127 -9.21 -6.52 18.84
CA LEU A 127 -9.94 -5.57 18.00
C LEU A 127 -11.24 -6.20 17.50
N THR A 128 -12.34 -5.48 17.66
CA THR A 128 -13.60 -5.74 16.98
C THR A 128 -13.82 -4.69 15.91
N ILE A 129 -14.05 -5.13 14.67
CA ILE A 129 -14.41 -4.27 13.54
C ILE A 129 -15.89 -4.48 13.23
N ILE A 130 -16.67 -3.40 13.21
CA ILE A 130 -18.04 -3.42 12.72
C ILE A 130 -18.08 -2.58 11.45
N THR A 131 -18.23 -3.21 10.29
CA THR A 131 -18.21 -2.50 9.01
C THR A 131 -19.52 -1.73 8.77
N ASP A 132 -19.53 -0.88 7.75
CA ASP A 132 -20.70 -0.08 7.35
C ASP A 132 -21.89 -0.98 6.94
N SER A 133 -21.63 -2.24 6.58
CA SER A 133 -22.66 -3.25 6.30
C SER A 133 -23.19 -3.96 7.56
N ASN A 134 -22.79 -3.51 8.75
CA ASN A 134 -23.02 -4.14 10.06
C ASN A 134 -22.40 -5.54 10.20
N SER A 135 -21.40 -5.88 9.38
CA SER A 135 -20.63 -7.11 9.57
C SER A 135 -19.68 -6.94 10.75
N VAL A 136 -19.78 -7.85 11.73
CA VAL A 136 -18.91 -7.85 12.92
C VAL A 136 -17.78 -8.85 12.72
N THR A 137 -16.55 -8.38 12.85
CA THR A 137 -15.33 -9.18 12.71
C THR A 137 -14.49 -9.08 13.98
N ASP A 138 -14.35 -10.19 14.70
CA ASP A 138 -13.40 -10.31 15.81
C ASP A 138 -12.00 -10.66 15.26
N CYS A 139 -11.02 -9.84 15.63
CA CYS A 139 -9.61 -9.99 15.22
C CYS A 139 -8.76 -10.74 16.27
N SER A 140 -9.37 -11.21 17.35
CA SER A 140 -8.68 -11.92 18.44
C SER A 140 -8.45 -13.41 18.15
N VAL A 141 -8.68 -13.84 16.90
CA VAL A 141 -8.63 -15.24 16.46
C VAL A 141 -7.19 -15.71 16.24
N GLN A 142 -6.90 -16.94 16.66
CA GLN A 142 -5.61 -17.59 16.41
C GLN A 142 -5.34 -17.72 14.89
N GLY A 143 -4.13 -17.34 14.45
CA GLY A 143 -3.73 -17.35 13.03
C GLY A 143 -4.04 -16.06 12.24
N GLY A 144 -4.78 -15.13 12.85
CA GLY A 144 -5.15 -13.84 12.27
C GLY A 144 -6.39 -13.89 11.38
N THR A 145 -7.13 -12.79 11.38
CA THR A 145 -8.37 -12.61 10.64
C THR A 145 -8.12 -11.88 9.33
N LEU A 146 -8.77 -12.31 8.25
CA LEU A 146 -8.72 -11.60 6.97
C LEU A 146 -9.37 -10.22 7.12
N ILE A 147 -8.69 -9.18 6.66
CA ILE A 147 -9.25 -7.82 6.66
C ILE A 147 -10.55 -7.80 5.85
N PRO A 148 -11.68 -7.29 6.39
CA PRO A 148 -12.95 -7.22 5.68
C PRO A 148 -12.84 -6.54 4.30
N GLN A 149 -13.68 -6.94 3.35
CA GLN A 149 -13.64 -6.36 2.00
C GLN A 149 -14.28 -4.97 1.93
N ASP A 150 -15.20 -4.70 2.83
CA ASP A 150 -16.02 -3.50 2.98
C ASP A 150 -15.49 -2.61 4.10
N VAL A 151 -14.16 -2.47 4.20
CA VAL A 151 -13.55 -1.49 5.10
C VAL A 151 -13.85 -0.08 4.61
N GLY A 152 -14.56 0.68 5.45
CA GLY A 152 -14.93 2.06 5.22
C GLY A 152 -14.30 3.01 6.23
N TYR A 153 -14.47 4.30 5.99
CA TYR A 153 -14.10 5.34 6.96
C TYR A 153 -15.07 5.41 8.16
N GLU A 154 -16.31 4.94 7.97
CA GLU A 154 -17.39 5.02 8.96
C GLU A 154 -17.51 3.78 9.87
N MET A 155 -16.70 2.73 9.62
CA MET A 155 -16.75 1.48 10.40
C MET A 155 -16.61 1.74 11.91
N HIS A 156 -17.08 0.89 12.80
CA HIS A 156 -16.78 0.98 14.23
C HIS A 156 -15.53 0.15 14.57
N LEU A 157 -14.66 0.69 15.43
CA LEU A 157 -13.42 0.04 15.86
C LEU A 157 -13.35 0.06 17.38
N GLU A 158 -13.34 -1.12 18.01
CA GLU A 158 -13.19 -1.27 19.46
C GLU A 158 -11.93 -2.05 19.77
N THR A 159 -11.01 -1.49 20.55
CA THR A 159 -9.75 -2.16 20.87
C THR A 159 -9.16 -1.71 22.21
N GLU A 160 -8.44 -2.63 22.85
CA GLU A 160 -7.60 -2.37 24.04
C GLU A 160 -6.10 -2.25 23.69
N ALA A 161 -5.75 -2.29 22.41
CA ALA A 161 -4.37 -2.25 21.96
C ALA A 161 -3.70 -0.89 22.26
N LYS A 162 -2.42 -0.95 22.62
CA LYS A 162 -1.60 0.24 22.91
C LYS A 162 -0.74 0.69 21.73
N PHE A 163 -0.51 -0.20 20.78
CA PHE A 163 0.24 0.08 19.56
C PHE A 163 -0.14 -0.91 18.45
N ILE A 164 0.29 -0.60 17.23
CA ILE A 164 0.10 -1.44 16.05
C ILE A 164 1.48 -1.83 15.51
N LEU A 165 1.65 -3.10 15.18
CA LEU A 165 2.83 -3.66 14.54
C LEU A 165 2.49 -4.10 13.12
N LEU A 166 2.93 -3.32 12.14
CA LEU A 166 2.86 -3.64 10.72
C LEU A 166 4.03 -4.55 10.32
N ILE A 167 3.71 -5.70 9.73
CA ILE A 167 4.68 -6.71 9.35
C ILE A 167 4.57 -6.93 7.85
N GLU A 168 5.66 -6.69 7.13
CA GLU A 168 5.68 -6.85 5.68
C GLU A 168 5.28 -8.28 5.26
N LYS A 169 5.91 -9.29 5.86
CA LYS A 169 5.86 -10.68 5.37
C LYS A 169 4.93 -11.57 6.20
N ASP A 170 4.09 -12.34 5.52
CA ASP A 170 3.13 -13.26 6.12
C ASP A 170 3.80 -14.34 7.00
N THR A 171 4.95 -14.86 6.57
CA THR A 171 5.69 -15.87 7.33
C THR A 171 6.16 -15.35 8.69
N ILE A 172 6.60 -14.08 8.76
CA ILE A 172 6.96 -13.43 10.02
C ILE A 172 5.73 -13.16 10.87
N PHE A 173 4.63 -12.72 10.25
CA PHE A 173 3.37 -12.51 10.94
C PHE A 173 2.88 -13.80 11.63
N GLN A 174 2.84 -14.91 10.90
CA GLN A 174 2.43 -16.21 11.46
C GLN A 174 3.39 -16.68 12.56
N LYS A 175 4.72 -16.56 12.33
CA LYS A 175 5.72 -16.90 13.36
C LYS A 175 5.52 -16.12 14.66
N LEU A 176 5.28 -14.81 14.59
CA LEU A 176 5.06 -13.98 15.77
C LEU A 176 3.76 -14.36 16.50
N LEU A 177 2.72 -14.78 15.78
CA LEU A 177 1.50 -15.32 16.40
C LEU A 177 1.76 -16.65 17.10
N ASP A 178 2.47 -17.58 16.45
CA ASP A 178 2.83 -18.89 17.02
C ASP A 178 3.69 -18.75 18.29
N GLU A 179 4.50 -17.69 18.35
CA GLU A 179 5.32 -17.35 19.52
C GLU A 179 4.57 -16.51 20.59
N ASN A 180 3.25 -16.33 20.43
CA ASN A 180 2.37 -15.56 21.32
C ASN A 180 2.86 -14.11 21.55
N PHE A 181 3.32 -13.42 20.50
CA PHE A 181 3.86 -12.06 20.60
C PHE A 181 2.88 -11.09 21.28
N ILE A 182 1.58 -11.18 20.98
CA ILE A 182 0.55 -10.29 21.55
C ILE A 182 0.43 -10.48 23.06
N GLU A 183 0.50 -11.71 23.57
CA GLU A 183 0.45 -11.98 25.01
C GLU A 183 1.74 -11.54 25.71
N ARG A 184 2.89 -11.73 25.05
CA ARG A 184 4.21 -11.44 25.63
C ARG A 184 4.57 -9.95 25.64
N ASN A 185 4.17 -9.22 24.60
CA ASN A 185 4.61 -7.84 24.35
C ASN A 185 3.44 -6.83 24.18
N GLY A 186 2.19 -7.30 24.23
CA GLY A 186 1.01 -6.46 24.02
C GLY A 186 0.49 -5.76 25.28
N PRO A 187 -0.78 -5.31 25.27
CA PRO A 187 -1.77 -5.50 24.19
C PRO A 187 -1.42 -4.68 22.94
N CYS A 188 -1.40 -5.32 21.77
CA CYS A 188 -1.10 -4.70 20.49
C CYS A 188 -1.90 -5.33 19.34
N LEU A 189 -2.01 -4.61 18.22
CA LEU A 189 -2.52 -5.18 16.97
C LEU A 189 -1.35 -5.54 16.06
N MET A 190 -1.39 -6.72 15.46
CA MET A 190 -0.49 -7.12 14.39
C MET A 190 -1.23 -7.05 13.06
N ILE A 191 -0.63 -6.48 12.03
CA ILE A 191 -1.23 -6.37 10.70
C ILE A 191 -0.18 -6.73 9.65
N THR A 192 -0.55 -7.53 8.63
CA THR A 192 0.31 -7.78 7.46
C THR A 192 -0.44 -7.55 6.15
N GLY A 193 0.25 -6.94 5.18
CA GLY A 193 -0.25 -6.78 3.81
C GLY A 193 0.21 -7.91 2.87
N LYS A 194 0.96 -8.89 3.37
CA LYS A 194 1.64 -9.93 2.58
C LYS A 194 2.47 -9.33 1.44
N GLY A 195 3.48 -8.53 1.79
CA GLY A 195 4.28 -7.70 0.89
C GLY A 195 3.64 -6.32 0.64
N VAL A 196 3.63 -5.88 -0.63
CA VAL A 196 2.99 -4.61 -1.02
C VAL A 196 1.51 -4.63 -0.61
N PRO A 197 1.04 -3.66 0.19
CA PRO A 197 -0.30 -3.72 0.76
C PRO A 197 -1.39 -3.51 -0.29
N ASP A 198 -2.51 -4.22 -0.10
CA ASP A 198 -3.73 -3.93 -0.84
C ASP A 198 -4.41 -2.65 -0.31
N MET A 199 -5.43 -2.19 -1.05
CA MET A 199 -6.14 -0.96 -0.71
C MET A 199 -6.82 -1.03 0.65
N ASN A 200 -7.49 -2.15 0.94
CA ASN A 200 -8.28 -2.33 2.16
C ASN A 200 -7.38 -2.35 3.40
N THR A 201 -6.21 -2.97 3.28
CA THR A 201 -5.17 -2.95 4.33
C THR A 201 -4.73 -1.51 4.63
N ARG A 202 -4.50 -0.68 3.60
CA ARG A 202 -4.09 0.72 3.79
C ARG A 202 -5.20 1.57 4.40
N VAL A 203 -6.44 1.39 3.96
CA VAL A 203 -7.61 2.07 4.53
C VAL A 203 -7.77 1.69 6.00
N LEU A 204 -7.67 0.41 6.36
CA LEU A 204 -7.75 -0.02 7.76
C LEU A 204 -6.67 0.63 8.62
N VAL A 205 -5.41 0.59 8.18
CA VAL A 205 -4.29 1.22 8.91
C VAL A 205 -4.50 2.72 9.09
N LYS A 206 -5.01 3.41 8.06
CA LYS A 206 -5.37 4.83 8.10
C LYS A 206 -6.49 5.11 9.10
N CYS A 207 -7.57 4.32 9.10
CA CYS A 207 -8.66 4.47 10.04
C CYS A 207 -8.23 4.20 11.49
N LEU A 208 -7.41 3.17 11.71
CA LEU A 208 -6.84 2.88 13.03
C LEU A 208 -5.96 4.04 13.54
N HIS A 209 -5.15 4.63 12.67
CA HIS A 209 -4.34 5.80 12.99
C HIS A 209 -5.20 7.00 13.41
N GLU A 210 -6.15 7.40 12.57
CA GLU A 210 -6.90 8.65 12.77
C GLU A 210 -7.84 8.59 13.97
N ARG A 211 -8.39 7.40 14.27
CA ARG A 211 -9.44 7.27 15.29
C ARG A 211 -8.92 6.83 16.64
N LEU A 212 -7.89 6.00 16.65
CA LEU A 212 -7.35 5.45 17.90
C LEU A 212 -6.06 6.15 18.34
N SER A 213 -5.43 6.93 17.44
CA SER A 213 -4.16 7.63 17.71
C SER A 213 -3.06 6.71 18.26
N LEU A 214 -3.10 5.42 17.91
CA LEU A 214 -2.10 4.45 18.35
C LEU A 214 -0.79 4.65 17.57
N PRO A 215 0.38 4.52 18.23
CA PRO A 215 1.65 4.45 17.52
C PRO A 215 1.69 3.22 16.63
N ILE A 216 2.17 3.41 15.40
CA ILE A 216 2.28 2.34 14.41
C ILE A 216 3.75 2.10 14.12
N PHE A 217 4.23 0.94 14.51
CA PHE A 217 5.57 0.45 14.22
C PHE A 217 5.52 -0.47 13.01
N MET A 218 6.53 -0.39 12.15
CA MET A 218 6.62 -1.24 10.97
C MET A 218 7.94 -1.97 10.91
N ILE A 219 7.88 -3.28 10.62
CA ILE A 219 9.03 -4.12 10.31
C ILE A 219 8.96 -4.62 8.85
N ALA A 220 10.09 -4.47 8.14
CA ALA A 220 10.27 -4.79 6.73
C ALA A 220 11.67 -5.40 6.49
N ASP A 221 11.87 -6.08 5.36
CA ASP A 221 13.18 -6.62 4.97
C ASP A 221 14.19 -5.47 4.75
N ALA A 222 15.47 -5.71 5.06
CA ALA A 222 16.57 -4.76 4.81
C ALA A 222 17.01 -4.84 3.34
N ASP A 223 16.11 -4.46 2.45
CA ASP A 223 16.32 -4.43 1.00
C ASP A 223 15.53 -3.28 0.34
N PRO A 224 15.69 -3.03 -0.97
CA PRO A 224 15.00 -1.94 -1.64
C PRO A 224 13.47 -2.11 -1.67
N TYR A 225 12.96 -3.34 -1.64
CA TYR A 225 11.54 -3.62 -1.68
C TYR A 225 10.88 -3.38 -0.32
N GLY A 226 11.50 -3.81 0.78
CA GLY A 226 11.03 -3.55 2.13
C GLY A 226 10.96 -2.05 2.43
N ILE A 227 11.98 -1.29 2.02
CA ILE A 227 11.99 0.18 2.12
C ILE A 227 10.86 0.79 1.28
N GLU A 228 10.62 0.29 0.06
CA GLU A 228 9.53 0.77 -0.81
C GLU A 228 8.15 0.45 -0.21
N ILE A 229 7.96 -0.73 0.37
CA ILE A 229 6.71 -1.14 1.03
C ILE A 229 6.44 -0.28 2.26
N MET A 230 7.43 -0.03 3.10
CA MET A 230 7.33 0.92 4.22
C MET A 230 6.96 2.32 3.74
N SER A 231 7.62 2.79 2.68
CA SER A 231 7.34 4.11 2.08
C SER A 231 5.92 4.20 1.52
N ILE A 232 5.34 3.11 1.00
CA ILE A 232 3.95 3.08 0.51
C ILE A 232 2.94 3.30 1.64
N TYR A 233 3.16 2.68 2.79
CA TYR A 233 2.31 2.91 3.97
C TYR A 233 2.48 4.34 4.50
N ARG A 234 3.73 4.81 4.61
CA ARG A 234 4.04 6.09 5.27
C ARG A 234 3.74 7.31 4.40
N PHE A 235 4.19 7.31 3.16
CA PHE A 235 4.14 8.46 2.26
C PHE A 235 3.14 8.31 1.11
N GLY A 236 2.67 7.09 0.84
CA GLY A 236 1.82 6.78 -0.30
C GLY A 236 2.59 6.21 -1.50
N SER A 237 1.86 5.89 -2.57
CA SER A 237 2.45 5.33 -3.79
C SER A 237 2.29 6.29 -4.97
N MET A 238 3.23 6.25 -5.93
CA MET A 238 3.19 7.09 -7.13
C MET A 238 1.87 6.95 -7.90
N ASN A 239 1.41 5.70 -8.08
CA ASN A 239 0.19 5.38 -8.83
C ASN A 239 -1.09 5.89 -8.14
N LEU A 240 -1.09 6.04 -6.81
CA LEU A 240 -2.24 6.46 -6.02
C LEU A 240 -1.95 7.75 -5.24
N SER A 241 -1.06 8.59 -5.77
CA SER A 241 -0.64 9.85 -5.15
C SER A 241 -1.79 10.85 -5.00
N HIS A 242 -2.83 10.74 -5.83
CA HIS A 242 -4.07 11.52 -5.69
C HIS A 242 -4.93 11.09 -4.49
N LEU A 243 -4.68 9.90 -3.92
CA LEU A 243 -5.38 9.36 -2.75
C LEU A 243 -4.48 9.29 -1.51
N ALA A 244 -3.31 9.94 -1.51
CA ALA A 244 -2.39 9.83 -0.40
C ALA A 244 -2.98 10.34 0.92
N ASP A 245 -3.83 11.37 0.89
CA ASP A 245 -4.51 11.90 2.08
C ASP A 245 -5.34 10.85 2.81
N ILE A 246 -5.93 9.92 2.05
CA ILE A 246 -6.81 8.85 2.54
C ILE A 246 -6.12 7.47 2.59
N LEU A 247 -4.81 7.36 2.35
CA LEU A 247 -4.12 6.06 2.34
C LEU A 247 -2.74 6.07 3.00
N ALA A 248 -2.12 7.23 3.17
CA ALA A 248 -0.80 7.37 3.74
C ALA A 248 -0.89 7.76 5.22
N VAL A 249 -0.02 7.17 6.03
CA VAL A 249 0.09 7.43 7.47
C VAL A 249 1.52 7.87 7.80
N PRO A 250 1.83 9.17 7.75
CA PRO A 250 3.19 9.68 7.92
C PRO A 250 3.83 9.37 9.27
N SER A 251 3.01 9.15 10.31
CA SER A 251 3.45 8.83 11.66
C SER A 251 3.92 7.38 11.85
N ILE A 252 3.94 6.56 10.79
CA ILE A 252 4.49 5.19 10.87
C ILE A 252 5.99 5.26 11.17
N LEU A 253 6.40 4.49 12.17
CA LEU A 253 7.77 4.41 12.66
C LEU A 253 8.41 3.11 12.18
N TRP A 254 9.43 3.20 11.35
CA TRP A 254 10.14 2.04 10.84
C TRP A 254 11.14 1.55 11.88
N ILE A 255 10.87 0.40 12.50
CA ILE A 255 11.70 -0.19 13.57
C ILE A 255 12.83 -1.07 13.04
N GLY A 256 12.74 -1.49 11.77
CA GLY A 256 13.76 -2.30 11.12
C GLY A 256 13.18 -3.26 10.08
N VAL A 257 13.94 -4.19 9.53
CA VAL A 257 15.39 -4.35 9.71
C VAL A 257 16.10 -3.21 9.02
N HIS A 258 16.84 -2.39 9.79
CA HIS A 258 17.59 -1.28 9.20
C HIS A 258 18.86 -1.81 8.54
N PRO A 259 19.30 -1.25 7.40
CA PRO A 259 20.64 -1.51 6.87
C PRO A 259 21.77 -1.34 7.90
N SER A 260 21.63 -0.42 8.86
CA SER A 260 22.57 -0.27 9.99
C SER A 260 22.62 -1.48 10.92
N ASP A 261 21.49 -2.17 11.12
CA ASP A 261 21.42 -3.36 11.98
C ASP A 261 22.29 -4.50 11.45
N LEU A 262 22.54 -4.52 10.13
CA LEU A 262 23.38 -5.55 9.50
C LEU A 262 24.84 -5.44 9.96
N THR A 263 25.29 -4.23 10.28
CA THR A 263 26.65 -3.99 10.76
C THR A 263 26.84 -4.39 12.23
N GLU A 264 25.80 -4.18 13.04
CA GLU A 264 25.81 -4.46 14.48
C GLU A 264 25.55 -5.94 14.78
N LEU A 265 24.52 -6.52 14.17
CA LEU A 265 24.06 -7.88 14.43
C LEU A 265 24.80 -8.93 13.60
N LYS A 266 25.41 -8.53 12.47
CA LYS A 266 26.11 -9.41 11.52
C LYS A 266 25.32 -10.69 11.17
N PRO A 267 24.04 -10.58 10.75
CA PRO A 267 23.24 -11.73 10.37
C PRO A 267 23.75 -12.35 9.06
N GLU A 268 23.18 -13.50 8.67
CA GLU A 268 23.36 -14.02 7.32
C GLU A 268 22.77 -13.05 6.30
N THR A 269 23.56 -12.64 5.31
CA THR A 269 23.15 -11.67 4.29
C THR A 269 23.34 -12.22 2.88
N GLU A 270 22.62 -11.65 1.93
CA GLU A 270 22.73 -11.96 0.50
C GLU A 270 23.26 -10.72 -0.25
N ALA A 271 24.07 -10.90 -1.30
CA ALA A 271 24.50 -9.78 -2.14
C ALA A 271 23.33 -9.16 -2.91
N LEU A 272 23.35 -7.83 -3.08
CA LEU A 272 22.39 -7.15 -3.95
C LEU A 272 22.63 -7.53 -5.41
N SER A 273 21.55 -7.90 -6.11
CA SER A 273 21.61 -8.09 -7.56
C SER A 273 21.73 -6.75 -8.28
N GLU A 274 22.06 -6.77 -9.59
CA GLU A 274 22.04 -5.55 -10.40
C GLU A 274 20.67 -4.86 -10.40
N ILE A 275 19.59 -5.64 -10.37
CA ILE A 275 18.22 -5.12 -10.34
C ILE A 275 17.99 -4.41 -9.01
N ASP A 276 18.44 -5.01 -7.90
CA ASP A 276 18.33 -4.42 -6.57
C ASP A 276 19.11 -3.11 -6.52
N LEU A 277 20.37 -3.08 -6.99
CA LEU A 277 21.19 -1.87 -7.04
C LEU A 277 20.55 -0.75 -7.87
N ARG A 278 19.96 -1.08 -9.02
CA ARG A 278 19.22 -0.09 -9.85
C ARG A 278 18.01 0.45 -9.10
N ARG A 279 17.27 -0.39 -8.37
CA ARG A 279 16.16 0.04 -7.53
C ARG A 279 16.62 0.91 -6.37
N THR A 280 17.68 0.54 -5.65
CA THR A 280 18.21 1.34 -4.54
C THR A 280 18.63 2.73 -5.02
N ARG A 281 19.30 2.82 -6.18
CA ARG A 281 19.64 4.13 -6.78
C ARG A 281 18.39 4.95 -7.13
N SER A 282 17.32 4.30 -7.59
CA SER A 282 16.03 4.96 -7.85
C SER A 282 15.30 5.38 -6.57
N LEU A 283 15.54 4.72 -5.44
CA LEU A 283 15.00 5.12 -4.14
C LEU A 283 15.62 6.43 -3.65
N VAL A 284 16.93 6.62 -3.84
CA VAL A 284 17.63 7.86 -3.47
C VAL A 284 16.98 9.10 -4.10
N THR A 285 16.43 8.96 -5.31
CA THR A 285 15.84 10.06 -6.08
C THR A 285 14.36 10.31 -5.76
N ARG A 286 13.77 9.63 -4.76
CA ARG A 286 12.34 9.80 -4.46
C ARG A 286 12.09 11.14 -3.76
N PRO A 287 10.96 11.82 -4.03
CA PRO A 287 10.69 13.16 -3.50
C PRO A 287 10.81 13.26 -1.97
N TYR A 288 10.37 12.23 -1.24
CA TYR A 288 10.42 12.19 0.23
C TYR A 288 11.82 11.99 0.81
N MET A 289 12.84 11.61 0.04
CA MET A 289 14.17 11.37 0.58
C MET A 289 14.89 12.65 1.04
N ALA A 290 14.58 13.79 0.41
CA ALA A 290 15.21 15.07 0.76
C ALA A 290 14.87 15.48 2.21
N ASP A 291 13.63 15.25 2.62
CA ASP A 291 13.13 15.62 3.95
C ASP A 291 13.41 14.54 5.00
N ASN A 292 13.56 13.29 4.57
CA ASN A 292 13.78 12.14 5.47
C ASN A 292 15.26 11.71 5.49
N LYS A 293 16.11 12.52 6.13
CA LYS A 293 17.57 12.32 6.16
C LYS A 293 18.00 10.97 6.74
N GLU A 294 17.34 10.50 7.81
CA GLU A 294 17.67 9.20 8.41
C GLU A 294 17.31 8.05 7.47
N LEU A 295 16.18 8.12 6.77
CA LEU A 295 15.82 7.15 5.74
C LEU A 295 16.82 7.15 4.59
N LEU A 296 17.23 8.33 4.11
CA LEU A 296 18.24 8.47 3.07
C LEU A 296 19.58 7.88 3.48
N LYS A 297 20.00 8.06 4.74
CA LYS A 297 21.21 7.42 5.28
C LYS A 297 21.13 5.89 5.19
N GLN A 298 19.99 5.29 5.55
CA GLN A 298 19.80 3.84 5.44
C GLN A 298 19.87 3.35 3.99
N VAL A 299 19.27 4.09 3.05
CA VAL A 299 19.33 3.74 1.62
C VAL A 299 20.75 3.85 1.06
N ASN A 300 21.50 4.87 1.46
CA ASN A 300 22.91 5.01 1.06
C ASN A 300 23.79 3.91 1.68
N LEU A 301 23.56 3.58 2.96
CA LEU A 301 24.26 2.48 3.62
C LEU A 301 23.99 1.14 2.91
N LEU A 302 22.77 0.91 2.41
CA LEU A 302 22.45 -0.25 1.60
C LEU A 302 23.27 -0.31 0.28
N LEU A 303 23.50 0.85 -0.36
CA LEU A 303 24.37 0.96 -1.54
C LEU A 303 25.86 0.74 -1.23
N GLU A 304 26.31 1.19 -0.07
CA GLU A 304 27.69 1.04 0.39
C GLU A 304 27.99 -0.42 0.74
N LEU A 305 27.13 -1.05 1.56
CA LEU A 305 27.29 -2.43 2.00
C LEU A 305 27.07 -3.44 0.87
N LYS A 306 26.23 -3.12 -0.13
CA LYS A 306 25.86 -3.98 -1.26
C LYS A 306 25.31 -5.36 -0.87
N VAL A 307 24.71 -5.46 0.31
CA VAL A 307 24.04 -6.65 0.81
C VAL A 307 22.59 -6.34 1.18
N LYS A 308 21.75 -7.37 1.22
CA LYS A 308 20.38 -7.35 1.73
C LYS A 308 20.19 -8.42 2.79
N CYS A 309 19.19 -8.22 3.64
CA CYS A 309 18.84 -9.18 4.68
C CYS A 309 17.32 -9.30 4.80
N LYS A 310 16.83 -10.54 4.86
CA LYS A 310 15.45 -10.84 5.18
C LYS A 310 15.23 -10.76 6.70
N ILE A 311 14.01 -10.43 7.15
CA ILE A 311 13.66 -10.41 8.58
C ILE A 311 13.92 -11.79 9.22
N GLU A 312 13.69 -12.88 8.48
CA GLU A 312 13.94 -14.25 8.94
C GLU A 312 15.38 -14.46 9.43
N ASN A 313 16.35 -13.85 8.73
CA ASN A 313 17.77 -14.04 9.02
C ASN A 313 18.20 -13.35 10.33
N ILE A 314 17.47 -12.34 10.79
CA ILE A 314 17.67 -11.75 12.13
C ILE A 314 17.26 -12.75 13.22
N GLY A 315 16.26 -13.59 12.93
CA GLY A 315 15.82 -14.67 13.81
C GLY A 315 16.78 -15.86 13.90
N ASN A 316 17.83 -15.95 13.07
CA ASN A 316 18.78 -17.07 13.12
C ASN A 316 19.71 -17.00 14.35
N ILE A 317 19.79 -15.85 15.04
CA ILE A 317 20.56 -15.68 16.28
C ILE A 317 19.97 -16.54 17.42
N SER A 318 18.63 -16.60 17.49
CA SER A 318 17.86 -17.47 18.40
C SER A 318 16.43 -17.54 17.90
N THR A 319 15.78 -18.70 18.01
CA THR A 319 14.44 -18.96 17.47
C THR A 319 13.44 -17.85 17.80
N THR A 320 13.46 -17.36 19.05
CA THR A 320 12.56 -16.33 19.58
C THR A 320 13.19 -14.93 19.68
N TYR A 321 14.35 -14.71 19.04
CA TYR A 321 15.08 -13.43 19.10
C TYR A 321 14.23 -12.25 18.63
N LEU A 322 13.45 -12.44 17.57
CA LEU A 322 12.58 -11.40 17.02
C LEU A 322 11.49 -10.97 18.02
N THR A 323 10.83 -11.94 18.63
CA THR A 323 9.72 -11.78 19.57
C THR A 323 10.17 -11.23 20.92
N ASN A 324 11.24 -11.78 21.48
CA ASN A 324 11.62 -11.52 22.87
C ASN A 324 12.63 -10.37 23.01
N LEU A 325 13.39 -10.04 21.96
CA LEU A 325 14.49 -9.08 22.04
C LEU A 325 14.39 -7.99 20.98
N TYR A 326 14.46 -8.32 19.68
CA TYR A 326 14.65 -7.32 18.63
C TYR A 326 13.51 -6.28 18.59
N ILE A 327 12.25 -6.72 18.42
CA ILE A 327 11.11 -5.80 18.33
C ILE A 327 10.93 -5.02 19.66
N PRO A 328 10.87 -5.66 20.84
CA PRO A 328 10.73 -4.93 22.10
C PRO A 328 11.86 -3.94 22.35
N MET A 329 13.12 -4.31 22.09
CA MET A 329 14.27 -3.43 22.28
C MET A 329 14.19 -2.20 21.37
N LYS A 330 13.88 -2.36 20.07
CA LYS A 330 13.73 -1.25 19.13
C LYS A 330 12.65 -0.26 19.58
N ILE A 331 11.52 -0.77 20.07
CA ILE A 331 10.41 0.05 20.58
C ILE A 331 10.80 0.76 21.89
N LEU A 332 11.33 0.04 22.87
CA LEU A 332 11.68 0.58 24.20
C LEU A 332 12.80 1.61 24.15
N THR A 333 13.83 1.36 23.33
CA THR A 333 14.99 2.26 23.17
C THR A 333 14.75 3.38 22.16
N LYS A 334 13.54 3.43 21.55
CA LYS A 334 13.15 4.40 20.53
C LYS A 334 14.11 4.43 19.31
N GLN A 335 14.59 3.26 18.92
CA GLN A 335 15.42 3.07 17.74
C GLN A 335 14.54 2.84 16.51
N PHE A 336 13.92 3.91 16.02
CA PHE A 336 13.07 3.88 14.83
C PHE A 336 13.26 5.15 13.99
N ILE A 337 12.86 5.07 12.71
CA ILE A 337 12.96 6.15 11.70
C ILE A 337 11.56 6.57 11.27
#